data_AF-A0A0G9MWN0-F1
#
_entry.id   AF-A0A0G9MWN0-F1
#
_cell.length_a   1.000
_cell.length_b   1.000
_cell.length_c   1.000
_cell.angle_alpha   90.00
_cell.angle_beta   90.00
_cell.angle_gamma   90.00
#
_symmetry.space_group_name_H-M   'P 1'
#
loop_
_entity.id
_entity.type
_entity.pdbx_description
1 polymer ?
#
loop_
_entity_poly.entity_id
_entity_poly.type
_entity_poly.pdbx_seq_one_letter_code
_entity_poly.pdbx_strand_id
1 'polypeptide(L)' 'MIEGKVTLVRGKAATSEDWGQHQFLALPSPGDRLMVERDGTEHYATVLAIHHAPLAAGVKGKPTVEVVAKWTGSGPKLR' A
#
# COMPACT_ATOMS: atom_id res chain seq x y z
N MET A 1 -8.50 -12.74 -2.37
CA MET A 1 -8.16 -11.39 -1.86
C MET A 1 -7.04 -11.52 -0.86
N ILE A 2 -6.02 -10.67 -0.96
CA ILE A 2 -4.86 -10.63 -0.06
C ILE A 2 -5.00 -9.38 0.80
N GLU A 3 -4.96 -9.52 2.13
CA GLU A 3 -5.01 -8.39 3.06
C GLU A 3 -3.61 -7.85 3.32
N GLY A 4 -3.45 -6.54 3.29
CA GLY A 4 -2.16 -5.89 3.55
C GLY A 4 -2.28 -4.46 4.03
N LYS A 5 -1.33 -4.03 4.85
CA LYS A 5 -1.21 -2.65 5.31
C LYS A 5 -0.64 -1.79 4.19
N VAL A 6 -1.15 -0.58 4.01
CA VAL A 6 -0.54 0.43 3.12
C VAL A 6 0.18 1.47 3.96
N THR A 7 1.44 1.72 3.62
CA THR A 7 2.25 2.79 4.22
C THR A 7 2.64 3.76 3.11
N LEU A 8 2.22 5.02 3.22
CA LEU A 8 2.57 6.06 2.24
C LEU A 8 3.74 6.90 2.69
N VAL A 9 4.70 7.08 1.80
CA VAL A 9 5.84 7.99 1.98
C VAL A 9 5.51 9.33 1.33
N ARG A 10 5.55 10.42 2.10
CA ARG A 10 5.30 11.79 1.63
C ARG A 10 6.58 12.63 1.53
N GLY A 11 6.65 13.44 0.47
CA GLY A 11 7.66 14.48 0.31
C GLY A 11 9.11 14.00 0.16
N LYS A 12 10.05 14.94 0.30
CA LYS A 12 11.51 14.68 0.28
C LYS A 12 12.05 14.20 1.63
N ALA A 13 11.33 14.45 2.72
CA ALA A 13 11.75 14.13 4.08
C ALA A 13 11.48 12.67 4.50
N ALA A 14 10.97 11.83 3.60
CA ALA A 14 10.70 10.41 3.84
C ALA A 14 9.80 10.13 5.07
N THR A 15 8.88 11.04 5.39
CA THR A 15 7.86 10.76 6.40
C THR A 15 6.93 9.67 5.89
N SER A 16 6.84 8.59 6.65
CA SER A 16 5.92 7.48 6.39
C SER A 16 4.64 7.65 7.21
N GLU A 17 3.52 7.39 6.58
CA GLU A 17 2.18 7.46 7.16
C GLU A 17 1.53 6.08 7.05
N ASP A 18 0.88 5.62 8.12
CA ASP A 18 0.02 4.45 8.08
C ASP A 18 -1.31 4.83 7.43
N TRP A 19 -1.68 4.10 6.37
CA TRP A 19 -2.91 4.26 5.62
C TRP A 19 -3.88 3.11 5.86
N GLY A 20 -3.55 2.16 6.73
CA GLY A 20 -4.43 1.10 7.18
C GLY A 20 -4.47 -0.13 6.26
N GLN A 21 -5.37 -1.04 6.59
CA GLN A 21 -5.52 -2.34 5.93
C GLN A 21 -6.37 -2.23 4.67
N HIS A 22 -5.90 -2.90 3.60
CA HIS A 22 -6.55 -2.95 2.30
C HIS A 22 -6.59 -4.38 1.77
N GLN A 23 -7.57 -4.66 0.92
CA GLN A 23 -7.69 -5.92 0.21
C GLN A 23 -7.23 -5.76 -1.24
N PHE A 24 -6.31 -6.62 -1.66
CA PHE A 24 -5.75 -6.64 -3.00
C PHE A 24 -6.22 -7.88 -3.77
N LEU A 25 -6.43 -7.74 -5.08
CA LEU A 25 -6.66 -8.89 -5.97
C LEU A 25 -5.42 -9.79 -6.02
N ALA A 26 -4.24 -9.16 -6.15
CA ALA A 26 -2.91 -9.75 -6.07
C ALA A 26 -1.96 -8.72 -5.46
N LEU A 27 -0.82 -9.15 -4.92
CA LEU A 27 0.18 -8.22 -4.39
C LEU A 27 0.76 -7.37 -5.52
N PRO A 28 0.79 -6.03 -5.37
CA PRO A 28 1.39 -5.17 -6.37
C PRO A 28 2.91 -5.32 -6.37
N SER A 29 3.56 -4.93 -7.46
CA SER A 29 5.01 -4.92 -7.61
C SER A 29 5.58 -3.50 -7.47
N PRO A 30 6.87 -3.36 -7.10
CA PRO A 30 7.56 -2.07 -7.20
C PRO A 30 7.38 -1.44 -8.59
N GLY A 31 7.00 -0.16 -8.61
CA GLY A 31 6.66 0.58 -9.84
C GLY A 31 5.18 0.63 -10.17
N ASP A 32 4.35 -0.27 -9.61
CA ASP A 32 2.91 -0.24 -9.81
C ASP A 32 2.28 1.02 -9.23
N ARG A 33 1.16 1.44 -9.84
CA ARG A 33 0.37 2.56 -9.35
C ARG A 33 -0.73 2.08 -8.42
N LEU A 34 -0.78 2.66 -7.23
CA LEU A 34 -1.80 2.44 -6.22
C LEU A 34 -2.74 3.64 -6.19
N MET A 35 -4.04 3.37 -6.10
CA MET A 35 -5.06 4.36 -5.80
C MET A 35 -5.74 3.94 -4.50
N VAL A 36 -5.83 4.87 -3.54
CA VAL A 36 -6.50 4.67 -2.26
C VAL A 36 -7.44 5.84 -2.02
N GLU A 37 -8.68 5.56 -1.65
CA GLU A 37 -9.64 6.59 -1.26
C GLU A 37 -9.54 6.85 0.26
N ARG A 38 -9.48 8.12 0.65
CA ARG A 38 -9.53 8.55 2.05
C ARG A 38 -10.24 9.89 2.13
N ASP A 39 -11.15 10.04 3.09
CA ASP A 39 -11.92 11.28 3.31
C ASP A 39 -12.62 11.80 2.03
N GLY A 40 -13.13 10.88 1.20
CA GLY A 40 -13.80 11.20 -0.07
C GLY A 40 -12.87 11.69 -1.19
N THR A 41 -11.55 11.58 -1.01
CA THR A 41 -10.54 11.98 -2.00
C THR A 41 -9.73 10.78 -2.48
N GLU A 42 -9.53 10.68 -3.79
CA GLU A 42 -8.62 9.71 -4.38
C GLU A 42 -7.17 10.17 -4.19
N HIS A 43 -6.34 9.29 -3.63
CA HIS A 43 -4.90 9.47 -3.49
C HIS A 43 -4.16 8.46 -4.36
N TYR A 44 -3.14 8.95 -5.06
CA TYR A 44 -2.33 8.14 -5.96
C TYR A 44 -0.91 7.99 -5.43
N ALA A 45 -0.39 6.78 -5.50
CA ALA A 45 0.98 6.46 -5.07
C ALA A 45 1.66 5.49 -6.04
N THR A 46 2.98 5.46 -6.04
CA THR A 46 3.79 4.47 -6.75
C THR A 46 4.41 3.52 -5.73
N VAL A 47 4.20 2.23 -5.90
CA VAL A 47 4.76 1.20 -5.02
C VAL A 47 6.28 1.25 -5.08
N LEU A 48 6.91 1.28 -3.92
CA LEU A 48 8.36 1.23 -3.77
C LEU A 48 8.82 -0.18 -3.42
N ALA A 49 8.13 -0.83 -2.47
CA ALA A 49 8.51 -2.12 -1.94
C ALA A 49 7.29 -2.84 -1.33
N ILE A 50 7.41 -4.16 -1.24
CA ILE A 50 6.46 -5.04 -0.55
C ILE A 50 7.21 -5.81 0.52
N HIS A 51 6.88 -5.58 1.77
CA HIS A 51 7.45 -6.30 2.89
C HIS A 51 6.56 -7.48 3.24
N HIS A 52 7.09 -8.69 3.11
CA HIS A 52 6.38 -9.92 3.43
C HIS A 52 6.84 -10.41 4.80
N ALA A 53 5.88 -10.75 5.67
CA ALA A 53 6.11 -11.52 6.87
C ALA A 53 5.40 -12.88 6.71
N PRO A 54 6.06 -13.86 6.06
CA PRO A 54 5.47 -15.17 5.87
C PRO A 54 5.40 -15.95 7.19
N LEU A 55 4.54 -16.94 7.23
CA LEU A 55 4.51 -17.94 8.29
C LEU A 55 5.16 -19.24 7.81
N ALA A 56 5.87 -19.91 8.70
CA ALA A 56 6.36 -21.25 8.43
C ALA A 56 5.19 -22.23 8.21
N ALA A 57 5.39 -23.21 7.34
CA ALA A 57 4.38 -24.22 7.05
C ALA A 57 3.93 -24.94 8.33
N GLY A 58 2.62 -25.11 8.50
CA GLY A 58 2.03 -25.77 9.68
C GLY A 58 1.88 -24.88 10.92
N VAL A 59 2.36 -23.63 10.91
CA VAL A 59 2.16 -22.69 12.02
C VAL A 59 0.76 -22.05 11.95
N LYS A 60 0.08 -21.96 13.10
CA LYS A 60 -1.20 -21.26 13.23
C LYS A 60 -1.00 -19.74 13.17
N GLY A 61 -1.78 -19.05 12.34
CA GLY A 61 -1.75 -17.59 12.19
C GLY A 61 -2.12 -17.16 10.77
N LYS A 62 -1.92 -15.88 10.45
CA LYS A 62 -2.00 -15.36 9.08
C LYS A 62 -0.68 -14.69 8.70
N PRO A 63 -0.12 -14.93 7.50
CA PRO A 63 0.98 -14.13 7.00
C PRO A 63 0.52 -12.68 6.88
N THR A 64 1.44 -11.74 7.00
CA THR A 64 1.13 -10.32 6.81
C THR A 64 2.00 -9.72 5.73
N VAL A 65 1.51 -8.63 5.16
CA VAL A 65 2.19 -7.88 4.13
C VAL A 65 2.00 -6.40 4.36
N GLU A 66 3.05 -5.63 4.08
CA GLU A 66 3.03 -4.18 4.06
C GLU A 66 3.44 -3.70 2.67
N VAL A 67 2.58 -2.88 2.06
CA VAL A 67 2.82 -2.21 0.79
C VAL A 67 3.32 -0.81 1.09
N VAL A 68 4.58 -0.56 0.77
CA VAL A 68 5.20 0.76 0.92
C VAL A 68 5.12 1.48 -0.42
N ALA A 69 4.45 2.62 -0.46
CA ALA A 69 4.28 3.39 -1.69
C ALA A 69 4.60 4.88 -1.49
N LYS A 70 5.12 5.53 -2.51
CA LYS A 70 5.40 6.96 -2.52
C LYS A 70 4.20 7.72 -3.04
N TRP A 71 3.71 8.69 -2.28
CA TRP A 71 2.61 9.55 -2.71
C TRP A 71 3.00 10.36 -3.95
N THR A 72 2.10 10.42 -4.93
CA THR A 72 2.30 11.11 -6.23
C THR A 72 1.28 12.21 -6.50
N GLY A 73 0.15 12.24 -5.79
CA GLY A 73 -0.89 13.25 -5.99
C GLY A 73 -2.22 12.86 -5.36
N SER A 74 -3.16 13.81 -5.35
CA SER A 74 -4.54 13.61 -4.92
C SER A 74 -5.49 14.46 -5.73
N GLY A 75 -6.74 14.02 -5.83
CA GLY A 75 -7.81 14.74 -6.51
C GLY A 75 -8.44 13.93 -7.65
N PRO A 76 -9.51 14.46 -8.26
CA PRO A 76 -10.17 13.79 -9.37
C PRO A 76 -9.17 13.63 -10.52
N LYS A 77 -9.14 12.45 -11.14
CA LYS A 77 -8.56 12.35 -12.49
C LYS A 77 -9.22 13.43 -13.35
N LEU A 78 -8.44 14.41 -13.79
CA LEU A 78 -8.78 15.20 -14.95
C LEU A 78 -8.95 14.19 -16.09
N ARG A 79 -10.20 13.83 -16.37
CA ARG A 79 -10.56 13.07 -17.57
C ARG A 79 -10.45 13.98 -18.77
#